data_AF-A0A6I4IGV8-F1
#
_entry.id   AF-A0A6I4IGV8-F1
#
_cell.length_a   1.000
_cell.length_b   1.000
_cell.length_c   1.000
_cell.angle_alpha   90.00
_cell.angle_beta   90.00
_cell.angle_gamma   90.00
#
_symmetry.space_group_name_H-M   'P 1'
#
loop_
_entity.id
_entity.type
_entity.pdbx_description
1 polymer ?
#
loop_
_entity_poly.entity_id
_entity_poly.type
_entity_poly.pdbx_seq_one_letter_code
_entity_poly.pdbx_strand_id
1 'polypeptide(L)'
;MKFSLSILIAMCSALLSFGQHQKLFDVEEVILTDTIEQKKIANLLKEKPVLFEDEKYVVRRTCSGEWGGSVYFRNKITKVERSCSATCAVTILKAENKYLVVNSLAHMSGFTSVVEVKNPELLTVFKLPSPRSKNGKKQIRYVGDDESKSLKGTKTLVDTIGITTLAAFAYQKQPFYIISGNEGTYVAKIENKHFVNIDKISDKRIWTYETMLTKPNGNFQALFTGFKSGGYIDVAKNHIKIVYFK
;
A
#
# COMPACT_ATOMS: atom_id res chain seq x y z
N MET A 1 46.37 35.98 -39.69
CA MET A 1 46.04 36.17 -38.26
C MET A 1 44.53 36.09 -38.11
N LYS A 2 44.08 35.10 -37.33
CA LYS A 2 42.83 34.99 -36.56
C LYS A 2 41.58 35.73 -37.07
N PHE A 3 40.64 34.98 -37.64
CA PHE A 3 39.17 35.11 -37.54
C PHE A 3 38.69 33.95 -38.43
N SER A 4 38.14 32.83 -37.93
CA SER A 4 36.74 32.74 -37.48
C SER A 4 36.53 31.37 -36.81
N LEU A 5 36.89 31.25 -35.53
CA LEU A 5 36.60 30.07 -34.70
C LEU A 5 35.70 30.47 -33.53
N SER A 6 34.67 31.28 -33.80
CA SER A 6 33.82 31.85 -32.75
C SER A 6 32.32 31.73 -33.04
N ILE A 7 31.93 31.17 -34.19
CA ILE A 7 30.51 31.02 -34.57
C ILE A 7 30.02 29.57 -34.43
N LEU A 8 30.89 28.61 -34.05
CA LEU A 8 30.48 27.21 -33.82
C LEU A 8 30.21 26.87 -32.34
N ILE A 9 30.33 27.84 -31.41
CA ILE A 9 30.03 27.62 -29.98
C ILE A 9 28.63 28.14 -29.60
N ALA A 10 28.01 28.98 -30.42
CA ALA A 10 26.66 29.49 -30.18
C ALA A 10 25.53 28.52 -30.57
N MET A 11 25.81 27.41 -31.26
CA MET A 11 24.82 26.38 -31.61
C MET A 11 24.84 25.13 -30.72
N CYS A 12 25.74 25.04 -29.72
CA CYS A 12 25.74 23.93 -28.75
C CYS A 12 25.13 24.27 -27.39
N SER A 13 24.86 25.55 -27.10
CA SER A 13 24.28 25.99 -25.81
C SER A 13 22.75 26.13 -25.82
N ALA A 14 22.08 25.98 -26.96
CA ALA A 14 20.62 26.03 -27.06
C ALA A 14 19.92 24.66 -26.96
N LEU A 15 20.67 23.56 -26.81
CA LEU A 15 20.11 22.22 -26.52
C LEU A 15 20.19 21.84 -25.03
N LEU A 16 20.63 22.75 -24.17
CA LEU A 16 20.43 22.67 -22.72
C LEU A 16 19.06 23.23 -22.33
N SER A 17 18.03 22.95 -23.12
CA SER A 17 16.65 23.08 -22.66
C SER A 17 16.47 22.04 -21.58
N PHE A 18 16.62 22.50 -20.33
CA PHE A 18 16.13 21.91 -19.10
C PHE A 18 15.04 20.88 -19.39
N GLY A 19 15.42 19.60 -19.40
CA GLY A 19 14.47 18.54 -19.13
C GLY A 19 14.06 18.69 -17.68
N GLN A 20 13.19 19.66 -17.38
CA GLN A 20 12.41 19.61 -16.16
C GLN A 20 11.73 18.26 -16.19
N HIS A 21 12.17 17.35 -15.33
CA HIS A 21 11.50 16.08 -15.14
C HIS A 21 10.06 16.43 -14.74
N GLN A 22 9.14 16.32 -15.70
CA GLN A 22 7.75 16.64 -15.45
C GLN A 22 7.26 15.63 -14.43
N LYS A 23 6.89 16.11 -13.24
CA LYS A 23 6.33 15.25 -12.19
C LYS A 23 5.14 14.49 -12.77
N LEU A 24 5.12 13.17 -12.56
CA LEU A 24 4.04 12.32 -13.06
C LEU A 24 2.76 12.55 -12.25
N PHE A 25 2.93 12.87 -10.97
CA PHE A 25 1.86 13.17 -10.03
C PHE A 25 1.86 14.64 -9.62
N ASP A 26 0.66 15.22 -9.63
CA ASP A 26 0.37 16.52 -9.03
C ASP A 26 0.11 16.33 -7.53
N VAL A 27 0.74 17.15 -6.69
CA VAL A 27 0.73 16.97 -5.23
C VAL A 27 0.28 18.26 -4.55
N GLU A 28 -0.76 18.15 -3.73
CA GLU A 28 -1.31 19.24 -2.92
C GLU A 28 -1.22 18.88 -1.44
N GLU A 29 -0.65 19.75 -0.61
CA GLU A 29 -0.71 19.64 0.85
C GLU A 29 -1.72 20.65 1.42
N VAL A 30 -2.59 20.18 2.32
CA VAL A 30 -3.66 21.00 2.95
C VAL A 30 -3.61 20.82 4.47
N ILE A 31 -3.89 21.89 5.21
CA ILE A 31 -4.07 21.83 6.67
C ILE A 31 -5.56 21.99 6.98
N LEU A 32 -6.13 20.99 7.64
CA LEU A 32 -7.51 21.00 8.12
C LEU A 32 -7.53 21.29 9.62
N THR A 33 -8.15 22.41 10.02
CA THR A 33 -8.25 22.86 11.41
C THR A 33 -9.62 22.60 12.06
N ASP A 34 -10.64 22.26 11.28
CA ASP A 34 -11.98 21.99 11.81
C ASP A 34 -12.03 20.62 12.49
N THR A 35 -12.05 20.62 13.82
CA THR A 35 -12.09 19.39 14.63
C THR A 35 -13.33 18.52 14.43
N ILE A 36 -14.48 19.09 14.03
CA ILE A 36 -15.70 18.34 13.73
C ILE A 36 -15.52 17.59 12.42
N GLU A 37 -14.99 18.28 11.41
CA GLU A 37 -14.69 17.68 10.11
C GLU A 37 -13.63 16.58 10.23
N GLN A 38 -12.55 16.82 10.99
CA GLN A 38 -11.51 15.83 11.27
C GLN A 38 -12.11 14.53 11.86
N LYS A 39 -12.95 14.65 12.90
CA LYS A 39 -13.61 13.48 13.54
C LYS A 39 -14.55 12.75 12.57
N LYS A 40 -15.29 13.48 11.75
CA LYS A 40 -16.18 12.88 10.74
C LYS A 40 -15.39 12.06 9.73
N ILE A 41 -14.28 12.60 9.22
CA ILE A 41 -13.40 11.91 8.27
C ILE A 41 -12.76 10.68 8.92
N ALA A 42 -12.18 10.81 10.12
CA ALA A 42 -11.57 9.69 10.82
C ALA A 42 -12.56 8.53 11.05
N ASN A 43 -13.81 8.82 11.41
CA ASN A 43 -14.83 7.78 11.59
C ASN A 43 -15.26 7.10 10.28
N LEU A 44 -15.36 7.86 9.18
CA LEU A 44 -15.59 7.28 7.86
C LEU A 44 -14.44 6.37 7.41
N LEU A 45 -13.24 6.66 7.94
CA LEU A 45 -12.01 5.97 7.58
C LEU A 45 -11.63 4.78 8.48
N LYS A 46 -12.54 4.31 9.34
CA LYS A 46 -12.31 3.13 10.20
C LYS A 46 -12.29 1.82 9.42
N GLU A 47 -11.48 0.87 9.92
CA GLU A 47 -11.33 -0.46 9.32
C GLU A 47 -12.67 -1.13 9.05
N LYS A 48 -12.79 -1.65 7.82
CA LYS A 48 -13.93 -2.47 7.42
C LYS A 48 -13.54 -3.94 7.49
N PRO A 49 -14.49 -4.84 7.83
CA PRO A 49 -14.23 -6.28 7.84
C PRO A 49 -13.85 -6.84 6.46
N VAL A 50 -14.28 -6.15 5.39
CA VAL A 50 -13.89 -6.42 4.01
C VAL A 50 -12.78 -5.45 3.60
N LEU A 51 -11.64 -6.02 3.20
CA LEU A 51 -10.47 -5.28 2.72
C LEU A 51 -10.61 -4.91 1.23
N PHE A 52 -11.20 -5.79 0.43
CA PHE A 52 -11.41 -5.59 -1.00
C PHE A 52 -12.54 -6.47 -1.51
N GLU A 53 -13.23 -6.02 -2.55
CA GLU A 53 -14.30 -6.78 -3.18
C GLU A 53 -14.33 -6.49 -4.68
N ASP A 54 -14.47 -7.54 -5.49
CA ASP A 54 -14.76 -7.44 -6.92
C ASP A 54 -15.89 -8.40 -7.31
N GLU A 55 -16.16 -8.55 -8.60
CA GLU A 55 -17.21 -9.43 -9.12
C GLU A 55 -17.10 -10.89 -8.65
N LYS A 56 -15.88 -11.40 -8.40
CA LYS A 56 -15.64 -12.82 -8.12
C LYS A 56 -15.29 -13.09 -6.66
N TYR A 57 -14.66 -12.15 -5.96
CA TYR A 57 -14.12 -12.37 -4.62
C TYR A 57 -14.52 -11.29 -3.63
N VAL A 58 -14.73 -11.71 -2.38
CA VAL A 58 -14.67 -10.85 -1.19
C VAL A 58 -13.38 -11.19 -0.47
N VAL A 59 -12.58 -10.19 -0.14
CA VAL A 59 -11.28 -10.36 0.51
C VAL A 59 -11.32 -9.75 1.89
N ARG A 60 -10.96 -10.55 2.89
CA ARG A 60 -10.74 -10.12 4.28
C ARG A 60 -9.31 -10.40 4.68
N ARG A 61 -8.91 -9.88 5.83
CA ARG A 61 -7.59 -10.11 6.41
C ARG A 61 -7.62 -10.36 7.91
N THR A 62 -6.50 -10.84 8.41
CA THR A 62 -6.09 -10.77 9.81
C THR A 62 -4.71 -10.11 9.87
N CYS A 63 -4.39 -9.50 11.00
CA CYS A 63 -3.10 -8.89 11.27
C CYS A 63 -2.85 -9.03 12.77
N SER A 64 -1.83 -9.81 13.11
CA SER A 64 -1.33 -10.07 14.45
C SER A 64 -0.01 -9.32 14.69
N GLY A 65 0.21 -8.22 13.96
CA GLY A 65 1.45 -7.45 14.00
C GLY A 65 2.64 -8.28 13.54
N GLU A 66 3.68 -8.32 14.37
CA GLU A 66 4.90 -9.11 14.10
C GLU A 66 4.65 -10.62 14.07
N TRP A 67 3.53 -11.09 14.62
CA TRP A 67 3.19 -12.53 14.66
C TRP A 67 2.54 -13.04 13.39
N GLY A 68 2.41 -12.16 12.40
CA GLY A 68 1.95 -12.46 11.07
C GLY A 68 0.52 -12.01 10.85
N GLY A 69 -0.06 -12.57 9.80
CA GLY A 69 -1.38 -12.22 9.33
C GLY A 69 -1.74 -13.09 8.14
N SER A 70 -2.91 -12.85 7.59
CA SER A 70 -3.39 -13.57 6.42
C SER A 70 -4.35 -12.75 5.63
N VAL A 71 -4.42 -13.06 4.34
CA VAL A 71 -5.52 -12.64 3.47
C VAL A 71 -6.32 -13.84 3.04
N TYR A 72 -7.63 -13.65 2.96
CA TYR A 72 -8.59 -14.69 2.64
C TYR A 72 -9.44 -14.23 1.48
N PHE A 73 -9.36 -14.94 0.37
CA PHE A 73 -10.16 -14.74 -0.83
C PHE A 73 -11.34 -15.71 -0.78
N ARG A 74 -12.55 -15.18 -0.55
CA ARG A 74 -13.79 -15.94 -0.62
C ARG A 74 -14.40 -15.79 -1.99
N ASN A 75 -14.48 -16.88 -2.75
CA ASN A 75 -15.15 -16.90 -4.04
C ASN A 75 -16.67 -16.71 -3.83
N LYS A 76 -17.27 -15.73 -4.51
CA LYS A 76 -18.69 -15.38 -4.35
C LYS A 76 -19.63 -16.45 -4.90
N ILE A 77 -19.19 -17.23 -5.90
CA ILE A 77 -19.98 -18.28 -6.55
C ILE A 77 -19.83 -19.58 -5.77
N THR A 78 -18.61 -20.10 -5.63
CA THR A 78 -18.36 -21.42 -5.00
C THR A 78 -18.41 -21.37 -3.48
N LYS A 79 -18.37 -20.18 -2.88
CA LYS A 79 -18.28 -19.91 -1.44
C LYS A 79 -17.01 -20.45 -0.77
N VAL A 80 -16.09 -21.08 -1.52
CA VAL A 80 -14.81 -21.58 -1.02
C VAL A 80 -13.91 -20.40 -0.68
N GLU A 81 -13.37 -20.42 0.53
CA GLU A 81 -12.38 -19.46 1.00
C GLU A 81 -10.98 -20.05 0.90
N ARG A 82 -10.05 -19.28 0.34
CA ARG A 82 -8.64 -19.66 0.24
C ARG A 82 -7.77 -18.57 0.78
N SER A 83 -6.62 -18.93 1.32
CA SER A 83 -5.77 -17.99 2.04
C SER A 83 -4.30 -18.18 1.78
N CYS A 84 -3.56 -17.10 1.97
CA CYS A 84 -2.11 -17.08 2.02
C CYS A 84 -1.63 -16.17 3.15
N SER A 85 -0.37 -16.36 3.54
CA SER A 85 0.28 -15.54 4.55
C SER A 85 0.40 -14.09 4.09
N ALA A 86 0.18 -13.16 5.01
CA ALA A 86 0.23 -11.72 4.76
C ALA A 86 0.39 -10.98 6.10
N THR A 87 1.60 -10.55 6.47
CA THR A 87 1.92 -10.02 7.82
C THR A 87 0.87 -9.04 8.33
N CYS A 88 0.64 -7.95 7.62
CA CYS A 88 -0.47 -7.04 7.87
C CYS A 88 -0.84 -6.41 6.54
N ALA A 89 -1.74 -7.07 5.79
CA ALA A 89 -2.21 -6.54 4.52
C ALA A 89 -2.92 -5.20 4.76
N VAL A 90 -2.52 -4.15 4.05
CA VAL A 90 -3.12 -2.81 4.16
C VAL A 90 -3.98 -2.48 2.95
N THR A 91 -3.78 -3.21 1.86
CA THR A 91 -4.47 -2.99 0.59
C THR A 91 -4.43 -4.26 -0.26
N ILE A 92 -5.51 -4.49 -1.01
CA ILE A 92 -5.49 -5.37 -2.17
C ILE A 92 -5.70 -4.50 -3.40
N LEU A 93 -4.73 -4.51 -4.30
CA LEU A 93 -4.85 -3.83 -5.59
C LEU A 93 -5.08 -4.87 -6.68
N LYS A 94 -6.21 -4.79 -7.38
CA LYS A 94 -6.41 -5.55 -8.61
C LYS A 94 -5.79 -4.78 -9.77
N ALA A 95 -4.76 -5.35 -10.38
CA ALA A 95 -4.10 -4.78 -11.54
C ALA A 95 -4.10 -5.85 -12.64
N GLU A 96 -4.68 -5.52 -13.79
CA GLU A 96 -4.91 -6.47 -14.89
C GLU A 96 -5.68 -7.72 -14.40
N ASN A 97 -5.06 -8.89 -14.46
CA ASN A 97 -5.65 -10.18 -14.09
C ASN A 97 -5.01 -10.79 -12.83
N LYS A 98 -4.47 -9.95 -11.94
CA LYS A 98 -3.82 -10.37 -10.70
C LYS A 98 -4.18 -9.46 -9.53
N TYR A 99 -4.00 -9.99 -8.33
CA TYR A 99 -4.14 -9.26 -7.08
C TYR A 99 -2.77 -9.01 -6.48
N LEU A 100 -2.52 -7.78 -6.04
CA LEU A 100 -1.34 -7.40 -5.30
C LEU A 100 -1.75 -7.22 -3.84
N VAL A 101 -1.25 -8.11 -3.00
CA VAL A 101 -1.42 -8.06 -1.54
C VAL A 101 -0.30 -7.19 -1.00
N VAL A 102 -0.63 -5.99 -0.55
CA VAL A 102 0.34 -5.03 -0.02
C VAL A 102 0.33 -5.16 1.49
N ASN A 103 1.43 -5.65 2.04
CA ASN A 103 1.67 -5.75 3.47
C ASN A 103 2.47 -4.55 3.93
N SER A 104 2.07 -3.95 5.05
CA SER A 104 2.81 -2.86 5.68
C SER A 104 2.65 -2.99 7.18
N LEU A 105 3.77 -2.90 7.90
CA LEU A 105 3.80 -2.97 9.35
C LEU A 105 4.68 -1.84 9.87
N ALA A 106 4.06 -0.89 10.56
CA ALA A 106 4.72 0.26 11.17
C ALA A 106 5.35 -0.08 12.53
N HIS A 107 6.13 -1.16 12.59
CA HIS A 107 6.84 -1.58 13.80
C HIS A 107 8.36 -1.41 13.65
N MET A 108 9.03 -0.97 14.72
CA MET A 108 10.45 -0.62 14.73
C MET A 108 10.86 0.25 13.52
N SER A 109 11.65 -0.29 12.59
CA SER A 109 12.12 0.43 11.40
C SER A 109 11.06 0.55 10.30
N GLY A 110 9.97 -0.21 10.41
CA GLY A 110 8.95 -0.33 9.37
C GLY A 110 9.25 -1.48 8.44
N PHE A 111 8.20 -2.10 7.93
CA PHE A 111 8.29 -3.23 7.02
C PHE A 111 7.24 -3.09 5.93
N THR A 112 7.62 -3.49 4.72
CA THR A 112 6.72 -3.65 3.59
C THR A 112 7.05 -4.92 2.85
N SER A 113 6.02 -5.66 2.45
CA SER A 113 6.14 -6.61 1.34
C SER A 113 4.95 -6.50 0.40
N VAL A 114 5.18 -6.75 -0.89
CA VAL A 114 4.09 -6.87 -1.87
C VAL A 114 4.15 -8.26 -2.47
N VAL A 115 3.03 -8.94 -2.41
CA VAL A 115 2.88 -10.32 -2.86
C VAL A 115 1.84 -10.37 -3.97
N GLU A 116 2.21 -10.97 -5.09
CA GLU A 116 1.32 -11.22 -6.22
C GLU A 116 0.54 -12.53 -6.01
N VAL A 117 -0.77 -12.46 -6.26
CA VAL A 117 -1.69 -13.61 -6.37
C VAL A 117 -2.32 -13.57 -7.76
N LYS A 118 -1.83 -14.41 -8.67
CA LYS A 118 -2.33 -14.47 -10.05
C LYS A 118 -3.72 -15.10 -10.13
N ASN A 119 -3.98 -16.14 -9.35
CA ASN A 119 -5.27 -16.82 -9.32
C ASN A 119 -5.58 -17.29 -7.90
N PRO A 120 -6.56 -16.66 -7.21
CA PRO A 120 -6.94 -17.06 -5.86
C PRO A 120 -7.36 -18.52 -5.71
N GLU A 121 -7.82 -19.18 -6.79
CA GLU A 121 -8.19 -20.61 -6.75
C GLU A 121 -6.99 -21.56 -6.51
N LEU A 122 -5.76 -21.08 -6.75
CA LEU A 122 -4.53 -21.85 -6.54
C LEU A 122 -3.96 -21.72 -5.13
N LEU A 123 -4.51 -20.81 -4.32
CA LEU A 123 -4.15 -20.65 -2.92
C LEU A 123 -4.61 -21.87 -2.09
N THR A 124 -4.10 -21.97 -0.86
CA THR A 124 -4.51 -23.03 0.06
C THR A 124 -5.96 -22.82 0.50
N VAL A 125 -6.79 -23.86 0.44
CA VAL A 125 -8.15 -23.84 0.99
C VAL A 125 -8.08 -23.56 2.48
N PHE A 126 -8.77 -22.51 2.92
CA PHE A 126 -8.83 -22.18 4.32
C PHE A 126 -9.70 -23.19 5.06
N LYS A 127 -9.15 -23.72 6.15
CA LYS A 127 -9.88 -24.50 7.14
C LYS A 127 -9.53 -23.92 8.49
N LEU A 128 -10.54 -23.54 9.26
CA LEU A 128 -10.34 -23.04 10.61
C LEU A 128 -9.65 -24.13 11.43
N PRO A 129 -8.42 -23.90 11.96
CA PRO A 129 -7.71 -24.92 12.72
C PRO A 129 -8.47 -25.29 13.99
N SER A 130 -8.34 -26.52 14.46
CA SER A 130 -8.87 -26.92 15.77
C SER A 130 -8.14 -26.14 16.88
N PRO A 131 -8.83 -25.77 17.98
CA PRO A 131 -8.18 -25.17 19.14
C PRO A 131 -7.05 -26.06 19.68
N ARG A 132 -6.00 -25.44 20.23
CA ARG A 132 -4.91 -26.19 20.87
C ARG A 132 -5.45 -26.94 22.10
N SER A 133 -4.93 -28.14 22.35
CA SER A 133 -5.20 -28.86 23.61
C SER A 133 -4.03 -28.61 24.56
N LYS A 134 -4.33 -28.27 25.82
CA LYS A 134 -3.34 -28.17 26.89
C LYS A 134 -3.80 -29.05 28.05
N ASN A 135 -2.97 -30.04 28.42
CA ASN A 135 -3.22 -30.96 29.53
C ASN A 135 -4.59 -31.66 29.49
N GLY A 136 -4.99 -32.18 28.32
CA GLY A 136 -6.25 -32.95 28.17
C GLY A 136 -7.54 -32.12 28.27
N LYS A 137 -7.45 -30.81 28.55
CA LYS A 137 -8.57 -29.87 28.50
C LYS A 137 -8.53 -29.11 27.18
N LYS A 138 -9.67 -29.07 26.49
CA LYS A 138 -9.82 -28.45 25.17
C LYS A 138 -10.03 -26.95 25.34
N GLN A 139 -8.98 -26.13 25.41
CA GLN A 139 -9.17 -24.68 25.50
C GLN A 139 -8.04 -23.83 24.89
N ILE A 140 -8.51 -22.68 24.38
CA ILE A 140 -7.83 -21.45 23.95
C ILE A 140 -7.26 -21.47 22.52
N ARG A 141 -7.73 -20.52 21.70
CA ARG A 141 -7.08 -20.07 20.47
C ARG A 141 -6.21 -18.87 20.82
N TYR A 142 -4.95 -18.89 20.43
CA TYR A 142 -4.05 -17.75 20.56
C TYR A 142 -4.15 -16.85 19.32
N VAL A 143 -3.73 -15.60 19.48
CA VAL A 143 -3.58 -14.65 18.38
C VAL A 143 -2.69 -15.30 17.30
N GLY A 144 -3.17 -15.32 16.06
CA GLY A 144 -2.47 -15.94 14.94
C GLY A 144 -2.78 -17.42 14.67
N ASP A 145 -3.53 -18.11 15.54
CA ASP A 145 -3.85 -19.55 15.39
C ASP A 145 -4.74 -19.86 14.17
N ASP A 146 -5.50 -18.89 13.69
CA ASP A 146 -6.39 -19.00 12.53
C ASP A 146 -5.78 -18.41 11.25
N GLU A 147 -4.52 -18.00 11.30
CA GLU A 147 -3.78 -17.43 10.19
C GLU A 147 -3.13 -18.50 9.31
N SER A 148 -3.26 -18.32 8.00
CA SER A 148 -2.50 -19.04 7.00
C SER A 148 -1.01 -18.68 7.09
N LYS A 149 -0.17 -19.72 7.14
CA LYS A 149 1.27 -19.62 6.93
C LYS A 149 1.66 -20.07 5.51
N SER A 150 0.69 -20.32 4.64
CA SER A 150 0.92 -20.81 3.28
C SER A 150 1.39 -19.70 2.34
N LEU A 151 2.41 -20.01 1.54
CA LEU A 151 2.85 -19.20 0.40
C LEU A 151 2.43 -19.83 -0.94
N LYS A 152 1.59 -20.87 -0.92
CA LYS A 152 1.16 -21.55 -2.15
C LYS A 152 0.36 -20.60 -3.03
N GLY A 153 0.72 -20.52 -4.31
CA GLY A 153 0.03 -19.69 -5.30
C GLY A 153 0.37 -18.20 -5.22
N THR A 154 1.40 -17.84 -4.44
CA THR A 154 1.88 -16.46 -4.31
C THR A 154 3.26 -16.26 -4.92
N LYS A 155 3.60 -15.01 -5.25
CA LYS A 155 4.93 -14.60 -5.70
C LYS A 155 5.30 -13.27 -5.06
N THR A 156 6.38 -13.23 -4.27
CA THR A 156 6.88 -11.98 -3.69
C THR A 156 7.45 -11.06 -4.77
N LEU A 157 6.93 -9.83 -4.82
CA LEU A 157 7.40 -8.77 -5.71
C LEU A 157 8.40 -7.85 -5.00
N VAL A 158 8.23 -7.56 -3.72
CA VAL A 158 9.18 -6.80 -2.89
C VAL A 158 9.04 -7.27 -1.45
N ASP A 159 10.14 -7.23 -0.71
CA ASP A 159 10.20 -7.53 0.71
C ASP A 159 11.33 -6.68 1.31
N THR A 160 10.99 -5.73 2.17
CA THR A 160 11.94 -4.70 2.62
C THR A 160 11.62 -4.17 4.01
N ILE A 161 12.68 -3.74 4.70
CA ILE A 161 12.66 -3.13 6.03
C ILE A 161 13.09 -1.65 5.88
N GLY A 162 12.58 -0.77 6.74
CA GLY A 162 12.87 0.66 6.70
C GLY A 162 11.84 1.47 5.92
N ILE A 163 10.92 0.79 5.21
CA ILE A 163 9.89 1.41 4.36
C ILE A 163 8.52 0.88 4.77
N THR A 164 7.57 1.77 4.97
CA THR A 164 6.14 1.44 5.14
C THR A 164 5.37 1.89 3.90
N THR A 165 4.47 1.05 3.40
CA THR A 165 3.52 1.45 2.36
C THR A 165 2.25 1.98 3.02
N LEU A 166 1.85 3.18 2.63
CA LEU A 166 0.65 3.88 3.11
C LEU A 166 -0.56 3.54 2.25
N ALA A 167 -0.36 3.44 0.94
CA ALA A 167 -1.40 3.17 -0.04
C ALA A 167 -0.83 2.52 -1.30
N ALA A 168 -1.69 1.83 -2.05
CA ALA A 168 -1.37 1.38 -3.40
C ALA A 168 -2.55 1.64 -4.33
N PHE A 169 -2.26 2.08 -5.55
CA PHE A 169 -3.25 2.48 -6.53
C PHE A 169 -2.81 2.14 -7.95
N ALA A 170 -3.75 2.09 -8.88
CA ALA A 170 -3.45 1.90 -10.29
C ALA A 170 -3.59 3.23 -11.04
N TYR A 171 -2.60 3.57 -11.85
CA TYR A 171 -2.65 4.71 -12.76
C TYR A 171 -2.12 4.28 -14.13
N GLN A 172 -2.83 4.61 -15.21
CA GLN A 172 -2.51 4.16 -16.57
C GLN A 172 -2.23 2.64 -16.68
N LYS A 173 -3.04 1.82 -15.98
CA LYS A 173 -2.92 0.36 -15.88
C LYS A 173 -1.66 -0.16 -15.17
N GLN A 174 -0.84 0.71 -14.58
CA GLN A 174 0.34 0.32 -13.80
C GLN A 174 0.11 0.52 -12.30
N PRO A 175 0.64 -0.37 -11.44
CA PRO A 175 0.56 -0.22 -10.00
C PRO A 175 1.60 0.80 -9.51
N PHE A 176 1.16 1.69 -8.63
CA PHE A 176 1.98 2.64 -7.90
C PHE A 176 1.71 2.50 -6.40
N TYR A 177 2.70 2.91 -5.61
CA TYR A 177 2.72 2.74 -4.16
C TYR A 177 3.10 4.07 -3.53
N ILE A 178 2.34 4.50 -2.52
CA ILE A 178 2.76 5.58 -1.65
C ILE A 178 3.57 4.95 -0.52
N ILE A 179 4.88 5.19 -0.53
CA ILE A 179 5.81 4.64 0.44
C ILE A 179 6.41 5.74 1.31
N SER A 180 6.73 5.40 2.54
CA SER A 180 7.30 6.31 3.52
C SER A 180 8.54 5.68 4.15
N GLY A 181 9.64 6.42 4.15
CA GLY A 181 10.92 6.01 4.71
C GLY A 181 11.57 7.16 5.48
N ASN A 182 12.84 6.99 5.85
CA ASN A 182 13.56 8.01 6.63
C ASN A 182 13.69 9.35 5.90
N GLU A 183 13.80 9.33 4.57
CA GLU A 183 14.05 10.52 3.73
C GLU A 183 12.75 11.24 3.27
N GLY A 184 11.59 10.80 3.72
CA GLY A 184 10.29 11.36 3.37
C GLY A 184 9.31 10.35 2.78
N THR A 185 8.29 10.87 2.10
CA THR A 185 7.20 10.09 1.49
C THR A 185 7.21 10.26 -0.03
N TYR A 186 7.06 9.16 -0.75
CA TYR A 186 7.24 9.07 -2.20
C TYR A 186 6.11 8.29 -2.85
N VAL A 187 5.79 8.62 -4.10
CA VAL A 187 5.20 7.67 -5.03
C VAL A 187 6.32 6.82 -5.60
N ALA A 188 6.14 5.51 -5.61
CA ALA A 188 7.10 4.55 -6.13
C ALA A 188 6.42 3.50 -7.03
N LYS A 189 7.24 2.84 -7.84
CA LYS A 189 6.92 1.60 -8.55
C LYS A 189 7.81 0.47 -8.04
N ILE A 190 7.45 -0.78 -8.35
CA ILE A 190 8.33 -1.92 -8.08
C ILE A 190 9.07 -2.30 -9.35
N GLU A 191 10.40 -2.30 -9.31
CA GLU A 191 11.26 -2.78 -10.38
C GLU A 191 12.37 -3.65 -9.80
N ASN A 192 12.66 -4.78 -10.45
CA ASN A 192 13.72 -5.70 -10.02
C ASN A 192 13.69 -6.08 -8.53
N LYS A 193 12.48 -6.21 -7.97
CA LYS A 193 12.21 -6.48 -6.56
C LYS A 193 12.52 -5.36 -5.56
N HIS A 194 12.65 -4.13 -6.03
CA HIS A 194 12.87 -2.95 -5.20
C HIS A 194 11.85 -1.87 -5.50
N PHE A 195 11.59 -1.00 -4.53
CA PHE A 195 10.88 0.23 -4.80
C PHE A 195 11.80 1.22 -5.52
N VAL A 196 11.30 1.80 -6.60
CA VAL A 196 11.94 2.89 -7.34
C VAL A 196 11.07 4.12 -7.20
N ASN A 197 11.63 5.16 -6.59
CA ASN A 197 10.93 6.43 -6.39
C ASN A 197 10.64 7.10 -7.74
N ILE A 198 9.40 7.57 -7.89
CA ILE A 198 8.92 8.31 -9.05
C ILE A 198 8.84 9.80 -8.71
N ASP A 199 8.07 10.13 -7.68
CA ASP A 199 7.85 11.50 -7.24
C ASP A 199 7.94 11.57 -5.71
N LYS A 200 8.61 12.61 -5.19
CA LYS A 200 8.56 12.94 -3.76
C LYS A 200 7.27 13.73 -3.50
N ILE A 201 6.46 13.24 -2.56
CA ILE A 201 5.16 13.85 -2.22
C ILE A 201 5.17 14.57 -0.87
N SER A 202 6.14 14.26 0.01
CA SER A 202 6.37 15.03 1.23
C SER A 202 7.80 14.85 1.73
N ASP A 203 8.38 15.90 2.32
CA ASP A 203 9.67 15.82 3.03
C ASP A 203 9.56 15.10 4.37
N LYS A 204 8.33 14.92 4.88
CA LYS A 204 8.07 14.25 6.14
C LYS A 204 7.91 12.75 5.92
N ARG A 205 8.44 11.97 6.85
CA ARG A 205 8.06 10.57 7.03
C ARG A 205 6.64 10.52 7.59
N ILE A 206 5.68 10.07 6.79
CA ILE A 206 4.32 9.81 7.25
C ILE A 206 4.29 8.39 7.85
N TRP A 207 3.93 8.28 9.12
CA TRP A 207 3.90 7.01 9.85
C TRP A 207 2.47 6.70 10.26
N THR A 208 2.03 5.47 10.05
CA THR A 208 0.70 5.05 10.48
C THR A 208 0.62 3.57 10.78
N TYR A 209 -0.12 3.24 11.83
CA TYR A 209 -0.52 1.89 12.19
C TYR A 209 -1.86 1.50 11.57
N GLU A 210 -2.58 2.46 10.99
CA GLU A 210 -3.89 2.31 10.40
C GLU A 210 -3.77 2.18 8.88
N THR A 211 -4.75 1.51 8.28
CA THR A 211 -4.64 1.03 6.90
C THR A 211 -5.76 1.56 6.02
N MET A 212 -5.47 1.60 4.72
CA MET A 212 -6.19 2.30 3.67
C MET A 212 -7.65 1.84 3.48
N LEU A 213 -8.50 2.79 3.06
CA LEU A 213 -9.84 2.51 2.55
C LEU A 213 -9.98 2.86 1.07
N THR A 214 -10.41 1.86 0.31
CA THR A 214 -10.73 2.00 -1.11
C THR A 214 -12.20 2.39 -1.27
N LYS A 215 -12.49 3.43 -2.05
CA LYS A 215 -13.85 3.73 -2.52
C LYS A 215 -14.13 2.97 -3.83
N PRO A 216 -15.40 2.61 -4.13
CA PRO A 216 -15.76 1.89 -5.36
C PRO A 216 -15.41 2.62 -6.67
N ASN A 217 -15.17 3.94 -6.62
CA ASN A 217 -15.08 4.79 -7.81
C ASN A 217 -13.64 5.04 -8.30
N GLY A 218 -12.67 4.24 -7.86
CA GLY A 218 -11.26 4.33 -8.31
C GLY A 218 -10.40 5.39 -7.60
N ASN A 219 -10.95 6.09 -6.61
CA ASN A 219 -10.19 6.97 -5.71
C ASN A 219 -9.80 6.23 -4.41
N PHE A 220 -8.66 6.58 -3.84
CA PHE A 220 -8.12 5.95 -2.63
C PHE A 220 -7.99 6.95 -1.51
N GLN A 221 -8.37 6.56 -0.28
CA GLN A 221 -8.17 7.37 0.91
C GLN A 221 -7.44 6.55 1.98
N ALA A 222 -6.27 7.01 2.39
CA ALA A 222 -5.48 6.42 3.47
C ALA A 222 -5.44 7.37 4.65
N LEU A 223 -6.04 6.99 5.78
CA LEU A 223 -5.83 7.71 7.03
C LEU A 223 -4.40 7.46 7.50
N PHE A 224 -3.76 8.48 8.04
CA PHE A 224 -2.53 8.32 8.80
C PHE A 224 -2.65 8.98 10.17
N THR A 225 -2.05 8.33 11.16
CA THR A 225 -2.08 8.74 12.56
C THR A 225 -0.65 8.74 13.08
N GLY A 226 -0.09 9.93 13.31
CA GLY A 226 1.24 10.12 13.88
C GLY A 226 1.17 10.63 15.31
N PHE A 227 2.28 10.50 16.05
CA PHE A 227 2.41 10.88 17.46
C PHE A 227 2.06 12.35 17.79
N LYS A 228 2.07 13.26 16.79
CA LYS A 228 1.82 14.70 16.98
C LYS A 228 0.75 15.30 16.04
N SER A 229 0.28 14.53 15.06
CA SER A 229 -0.70 14.97 14.06
C SER A 229 -1.22 13.77 13.27
N GLY A 230 -2.53 13.75 12.99
CA GLY A 230 -3.15 12.81 12.06
C GLY A 230 -3.40 13.46 10.70
N GLY A 231 -4.04 12.73 9.80
CA GLY A 231 -4.42 13.23 8.50
C GLY A 231 -4.90 12.13 7.57
N TYR A 232 -5.07 12.46 6.30
CA TYR A 232 -5.32 11.47 5.27
C TYR A 232 -4.65 11.83 3.95
N ILE A 233 -4.42 10.81 3.13
CA ILE A 233 -3.98 10.94 1.75
C ILE A 233 -5.15 10.56 0.85
N ASP A 234 -5.53 11.43 -0.06
CA ASP A 234 -6.54 11.17 -1.09
C ASP A 234 -5.86 11.11 -2.47
N VAL A 235 -6.08 10.02 -3.20
CA VAL A 235 -5.50 9.80 -4.52
C VAL A 235 -6.63 9.69 -5.54
N ALA A 236 -6.59 10.58 -6.53
CA ALA A 236 -7.53 10.60 -7.65
C ALA A 236 -6.73 10.76 -8.95
N LYS A 237 -6.64 9.67 -9.74
CA LYS A 237 -5.82 9.61 -10.97
C LYS A 237 -4.36 9.99 -10.70
N ASN A 238 -3.90 11.12 -11.23
CA ASN A 238 -2.55 11.64 -11.03
C ASN A 238 -2.47 12.74 -9.96
N HIS A 239 -3.58 13.09 -9.31
CA HIS A 239 -3.60 14.09 -8.24
C HIS A 239 -3.58 13.41 -6.87
N ILE A 240 -2.64 13.83 -6.03
CA ILE A 240 -2.41 13.33 -4.68
C ILE A 240 -2.57 14.49 -3.71
N LYS A 241 -3.54 14.36 -2.80
CA LYS A 241 -3.81 15.34 -1.77
C LYS A 241 -3.43 14.80 -0.41
N ILE A 242 -2.56 15.50 0.30
CA ILE A 242 -2.16 15.17 1.68
C ILE A 242 -2.80 16.19 2.60
N VAL A 243 -3.73 15.73 3.44
CA VAL A 243 -4.42 16.60 4.40
C VAL A 243 -3.90 16.31 5.80
N TYR A 244 -3.34 17.31 6.46
CA TYR A 244 -2.88 17.25 7.84
C TYR A 244 -3.95 17.81 8.78
N PHE A 245 -4.24 17.08 9.84
CA PHE A 245 -5.07 17.57 10.94
C PHE A 245 -4.22 18.42 11.89
N LYS A 246 -4.74 19.58 12.26
CA LYS A 246 -4.11 20.52 13.19
C LYS A 246 -5.10 20.93 14.27
#